data_AF-A0A091HGR5-F1
#
_entry.id   AF-A0A091HGR5-F1
#
_cell.length_a   1.000
_cell.length_b   1.000
_cell.length_c   1.000
_cell.angle_alpha   90.00
_cell.angle_beta   90.00
_cell.angle_gamma   90.00
#
_symmetry.space_group_name_H-M   'P 1'
#
loop_
_entity.id
_entity.type
_entity.pdbx_description
1 polymer ?
#
loop_
_entity_poly.entity_id
_entity_poly.type
_entity_poly.pdbx_seq_one_letter_code
_entity_poly.pdbx_strand_id
1 'polypeptide(L)'
;MGILASVLCSCSGQLGSLPWDLSDVSSREHQGGLVFIHLESSSYSLPCSPAKMEVADPDYQWEQDRADPKLFPVTKEGHLLFQHFQAGDSGRYSCTIFYMEHGIPASQTFHYSILGYHVLGGLDTVLLFQTTVCEDEWTKRFLQDLQRKLRHMEIKQHCKFQLASASCFPSLSNHLDEFIVQVELEVSPFGPHWDEHCNSQDMERLTDCYHKTVQHNL
;
A
#
# COMPACT_ATOMS: atom_id res chain seq x y z
N MET A 1 1.65 30.48 -6.30
CA MET A 1 0.35 29.83 -6.54
C MET A 1 0.58 28.61 -7.42
N GLY A 2 0.91 27.47 -6.81
CA GLY A 2 1.08 26.18 -7.50
C GLY A 2 0.09 25.20 -6.92
N ILE A 3 -0.88 24.77 -7.73
CA ILE A 3 -1.93 23.85 -7.33
C ILE A 3 -1.34 22.44 -7.43
N LEU A 4 -0.95 21.87 -6.29
CA LEU A 4 -0.72 20.43 -6.17
C LEU A 4 -2.10 19.76 -6.22
N ALA A 5 -2.40 19.13 -7.36
CA ALA A 5 -3.56 18.27 -7.51
C ALA A 5 -3.30 16.98 -6.70
N SER A 6 -3.66 17.02 -5.42
CA SER A 6 -3.76 15.83 -4.60
C SER A 6 -4.89 14.96 -5.14
N VAL A 7 -4.55 13.81 -5.73
CA VAL A 7 -5.51 12.73 -5.97
C VAL A 7 -5.86 12.17 -4.59
N LEU A 8 -6.85 12.78 -3.95
CA LEU A 8 -7.47 12.27 -2.74
C LEU A 8 -8.29 11.04 -3.13
N CYS A 9 -7.77 9.85 -2.83
CA CYS A 9 -8.60 8.65 -2.75
C CYS A 9 -9.60 8.87 -1.61
N SER A 10 -10.81 9.27 -1.99
CA SER A 10 -11.92 9.52 -1.08
C SER A 10 -12.59 8.18 -0.74
N CYS A 11 -12.30 7.62 0.43
CA CYS A 11 -13.01 6.47 0.96
C CYS A 11 -14.36 6.92 1.53
N SER A 12 -15.36 7.10 0.67
CA SER A 12 -16.75 7.22 1.11
C SER A 12 -17.65 6.47 0.14
N GLY A 13 -17.97 5.23 0.50
CA GLY A 13 -18.97 4.41 -0.16
C GLY A 13 -19.88 3.81 0.91
N GLN A 14 -21.06 4.41 1.07
CA GLN A 14 -22.09 4.00 2.01
C GLN A 14 -22.77 2.72 1.52
N LEU A 15 -22.91 1.74 2.41
CA LEU A 15 -23.47 0.42 2.12
C LEU A 15 -24.96 0.53 1.76
N GLY A 16 -25.29 0.36 0.48
CA GLY A 16 -26.66 0.12 0.03
C GLY A 16 -26.98 -1.35 0.20
N SER A 17 -27.80 -1.68 1.20
CA SER A 17 -28.40 -3.01 1.33
C SER A 17 -29.55 -3.16 0.34
N LEU A 18 -29.71 -4.35 -0.24
CA LEU A 18 -30.97 -4.97 -0.68
C LEU A 18 -30.70 -6.42 -1.16
N PRO A 19 -31.71 -7.30 -1.26
CA PRO A 19 -31.75 -8.56 -0.54
C PRO A 19 -31.75 -9.78 -1.47
N TRP A 20 -31.46 -10.97 -0.93
CA TRP A 20 -32.34 -12.16 -0.99
C TRP A 20 -31.79 -13.32 -0.18
N ASP A 21 -32.74 -14.03 0.45
CA ASP A 21 -32.62 -15.31 1.14
C ASP A 21 -32.06 -16.41 0.24
N LEU A 22 -31.27 -17.33 0.83
CA LEU A 22 -31.57 -18.78 0.87
C LEU A 22 -30.49 -19.56 1.67
N SER A 23 -30.95 -20.22 2.74
CA SER A 23 -30.53 -21.53 3.28
C SER A 23 -29.14 -21.71 3.92
N ASP A 24 -29.12 -21.83 5.26
CA ASP A 24 -28.23 -22.61 6.17
C ASP A 24 -26.79 -22.99 5.73
N VAL A 25 -26.09 -22.13 4.98
CA VAL A 25 -24.65 -22.23 4.76
C VAL A 25 -23.95 -21.57 5.94
N SER A 26 -23.00 -22.26 6.58
CA SER A 26 -22.10 -21.65 7.55
C SER A 26 -21.10 -20.74 6.81
N SER A 27 -21.53 -19.53 6.46
CA SER A 27 -20.69 -18.52 5.83
C SER A 27 -19.89 -17.76 6.88
N ARG A 28 -18.57 -17.66 6.71
CA ARG A 28 -17.71 -16.78 7.54
C ARG A 28 -16.99 -15.76 6.67
N GLU A 29 -16.90 -14.54 7.17
CA GLU A 29 -16.13 -13.47 6.52
C GLU A 29 -14.87 -13.15 7.32
N HIS A 30 -13.77 -12.92 6.60
CA HIS A 30 -12.47 -12.60 7.15
C HIS A 30 -11.83 -11.44 6.38
N GLN A 31 -11.08 -10.61 7.10
CA GLN A 31 -10.24 -9.59 6.49
C GLN A 31 -8.88 -10.21 6.15
N GLY A 32 -8.57 -10.37 4.86
CA GLY A 32 -7.29 -10.87 4.35
C GLY A 32 -6.16 -9.85 4.41
N GLY A 33 -6.49 -8.55 4.54
CA GLY A 33 -5.55 -7.47 4.83
C GLY A 33 -5.16 -6.60 3.62
N LEU A 34 -4.17 -5.74 3.84
CA LEU A 34 -3.56 -4.90 2.81
C LEU A 34 -2.43 -5.68 2.11
N VAL A 35 -2.44 -5.72 0.77
CA VAL A 35 -1.44 -6.40 -0.05
C VAL A 35 -0.80 -5.38 -0.97
N PHE A 36 0.53 -5.40 -1.08
CA PHE A 36 1.27 -4.45 -1.90
C PHE A 36 2.05 -5.19 -2.98
N ILE A 37 1.87 -4.77 -4.24
CA ILE A 37 2.48 -5.42 -5.41
C ILE A 37 3.23 -4.37 -6.23
N HIS A 38 4.47 -4.68 -6.63
CA HIS A 38 5.24 -3.80 -7.51
C HIS A 38 4.58 -3.73 -8.88
N LEU A 39 4.43 -2.51 -9.40
CA LEU A 39 4.04 -2.27 -10.78
C LEU A 39 5.13 -2.85 -11.68
N GLU A 40 4.74 -3.60 -12.71
CA GLU A 40 5.64 -4.41 -13.56
C GLU A 40 6.12 -5.74 -12.95
N SER A 41 5.64 -6.15 -11.77
CA SER A 41 5.86 -7.52 -11.31
C SER A 41 5.37 -8.50 -12.37
N SER A 42 6.28 -9.34 -12.88
CA SER A 42 6.00 -10.25 -13.98
C SER A 42 5.02 -11.35 -13.59
N SER A 43 5.05 -11.77 -12.32
CA SER A 43 4.17 -12.79 -11.75
C SER A 43 4.04 -12.56 -10.24
N TYR A 44 2.81 -12.39 -9.76
CA TYR A 44 2.49 -12.38 -8.34
C TYR A 44 1.36 -13.37 -8.06
N SER A 45 1.52 -14.20 -7.02
CA SER A 45 0.52 -15.20 -6.60
C SER A 45 -0.09 -14.81 -5.25
N LEU A 46 -1.33 -14.34 -5.25
CA LEU A 46 -2.07 -14.02 -4.03
C LEU A 46 -2.81 -15.27 -3.51
N PRO A 47 -2.46 -15.79 -2.31
CA PRO A 47 -3.21 -16.88 -1.71
C PRO A 47 -4.61 -16.41 -1.27
N CYS A 48 -5.60 -17.31 -1.41
CA CYS A 48 -7.00 -17.05 -1.04
C CYS A 48 -7.24 -16.94 0.47
N SER A 49 -6.40 -17.59 1.28
CA SER A 49 -6.44 -17.50 2.73
C SER A 49 -5.06 -17.09 3.26
N PRO A 50 -4.99 -16.21 4.28
CA PRO A 50 -3.72 -15.80 4.89
C PRO A 50 -3.06 -16.93 5.69
N ALA A 51 -3.81 -17.96 6.08
CA ALA A 51 -3.31 -19.15 6.75
C ALA A 51 -3.59 -20.42 5.94
N LYS A 52 -2.73 -21.43 6.07
CA LYS A 52 -3.00 -22.75 5.48
C LYS A 52 -4.29 -23.30 6.07
N MET A 53 -5.20 -23.66 5.18
CA MET A 53 -6.48 -24.26 5.53
C MET A 53 -6.48 -25.69 5.00
N GLU A 54 -6.71 -26.66 5.88
CA GLU A 54 -6.81 -28.07 5.51
C GLU A 54 -8.28 -28.44 5.33
N VAL A 55 -8.78 -28.23 4.11
CA VAL A 55 -10.13 -28.60 3.69
C VAL A 55 -10.04 -29.54 2.50
N ALA A 56 -10.89 -30.57 2.49
CA ALA A 56 -10.94 -31.54 1.40
C ALA A 56 -11.75 -30.98 0.22
N ASP A 57 -11.19 -31.12 -0.98
CA ASP A 57 -11.80 -30.73 -2.26
C ASP A 57 -12.47 -29.35 -2.27
N PRO A 58 -11.73 -28.27 -1.92
CA PRO A 58 -12.29 -26.91 -1.94
C PRO A 58 -12.47 -26.38 -3.37
N ASP A 59 -13.55 -25.64 -3.57
CA ASP A 59 -13.76 -24.79 -4.75
C ASP A 59 -13.44 -23.33 -4.41
N TYR A 60 -12.77 -22.63 -5.31
CA TYR A 60 -12.33 -21.25 -5.11
C TYR A 60 -12.98 -20.31 -6.11
N GLN A 61 -13.51 -19.19 -5.61
CA GLN A 61 -14.08 -18.13 -6.42
C GLN A 61 -13.43 -16.79 -6.08
N TRP A 62 -12.91 -16.12 -7.09
CA TRP A 62 -12.33 -14.78 -6.96
C TRP A 62 -13.22 -13.74 -7.62
N GLU A 63 -13.37 -12.61 -6.93
CA GLU A 63 -14.11 -11.45 -7.42
C GLU A 63 -13.28 -10.19 -7.22
N GLN A 64 -13.36 -9.29 -8.20
CA GLN A 64 -12.79 -7.95 -8.12
C GLN A 64 -13.94 -6.96 -8.04
N ASP A 65 -13.90 -6.08 -7.04
CA ASP A 65 -14.94 -5.06 -6.80
C ASP A 65 -14.80 -3.91 -7.81
N ARG A 66 -15.24 -4.16 -9.05
CA ARG A 66 -15.29 -3.17 -10.14
C ARG A 66 -16.34 -3.53 -11.19
N ALA A 67 -16.79 -2.53 -11.95
CA ALA A 67 -17.86 -2.68 -12.93
C ALA A 67 -17.51 -3.59 -14.13
N ASP A 68 -16.23 -3.71 -14.48
CA ASP A 68 -15.74 -4.57 -15.56
C ASP A 68 -14.54 -5.40 -15.08
N PRO A 69 -14.75 -6.47 -14.28
CA PRO A 69 -13.70 -7.23 -13.62
C PRO A 69 -12.76 -7.90 -14.63
N LYS A 70 -11.44 -7.80 -14.41
CA LYS A 70 -10.46 -8.51 -15.23
C LYS A 70 -10.47 -9.96 -14.78
N LEU A 71 -10.51 -10.88 -15.75
CA LEU A 71 -10.36 -12.29 -15.45
C LEU A 71 -8.88 -12.59 -15.22
N PHE A 72 -8.54 -12.95 -14.00
CA PHE A 72 -7.21 -13.39 -13.62
C PHE A 72 -7.17 -14.92 -13.52
N PRO A 73 -6.07 -15.56 -13.94
CA PRO A 73 -5.91 -17.00 -13.76
C PRO A 73 -5.86 -17.37 -12.27
N VAL A 74 -6.46 -18.51 -11.92
CA VAL A 74 -6.47 -19.07 -10.56
C VAL A 74 -5.79 -20.44 -10.57
N THR A 75 -4.90 -20.70 -9.60
CA THR A 75 -4.22 -22.00 -9.48
C THR A 75 -5.14 -23.08 -8.90
N LYS A 76 -4.69 -24.34 -8.91
CA LYS A 76 -5.43 -25.46 -8.29
C LYS A 76 -5.55 -25.28 -6.76
N GLU A 77 -4.59 -24.60 -6.16
CA GLU A 77 -4.55 -24.25 -4.74
C GLU A 77 -5.37 -22.99 -4.43
N GLY A 78 -6.07 -22.42 -5.42
CA GLY A 78 -6.95 -21.27 -5.25
C GLY A 78 -6.25 -19.91 -5.27
N HIS A 79 -4.98 -19.84 -5.68
CA HIS A 79 -4.25 -18.58 -5.70
C HIS A 79 -4.60 -17.73 -6.92
N LEU A 80 -4.82 -16.43 -6.74
CA LEU A 80 -5.02 -15.48 -7.84
C LEU A 80 -3.67 -15.06 -8.42
N LEU A 81 -3.51 -15.21 -9.73
CA LEU A 81 -2.27 -14.89 -10.43
C LEU A 81 -2.38 -13.55 -11.15
N PHE A 82 -1.50 -12.62 -10.81
CA PHE A 82 -1.30 -11.39 -11.55
C PHE A 82 -0.14 -11.58 -12.53
N GLN A 83 -0.46 -11.54 -13.82
CA GLN A 83 0.54 -11.51 -14.89
C GLN A 83 0.78 -10.06 -15.28
N HIS A 84 2.00 -9.58 -15.05
CA HIS A 84 2.41 -8.21 -15.35
C HIS A 84 1.51 -7.15 -14.68
N PHE A 85 1.61 -7.05 -13.35
CA PHE A 85 0.73 -6.21 -12.53
C PHE A 85 0.80 -4.73 -12.92
N GLN A 86 -0.36 -4.12 -13.22
CA GLN A 86 -0.49 -2.72 -13.61
C GLN A 86 -1.26 -1.91 -12.57
N ALA A 87 -1.20 -0.57 -12.66
CA ALA A 87 -1.88 0.31 -11.70
C ALA A 87 -3.40 0.04 -11.65
N GLY A 88 -4.01 -0.23 -12.80
CA GLY A 88 -5.42 -0.60 -12.91
C GLY A 88 -5.79 -1.99 -12.38
N ASP A 89 -4.81 -2.82 -12.04
CA ASP A 89 -5.02 -4.10 -11.35
C ASP A 89 -5.12 -3.90 -9.82
N SER A 90 -4.85 -2.70 -9.30
CA SER A 90 -5.09 -2.36 -7.88
C SER A 90 -6.59 -2.31 -7.58
N GLY A 91 -6.97 -2.58 -6.34
CA GLY A 91 -8.37 -2.50 -5.91
C GLY A 91 -8.73 -3.49 -4.82
N ARG A 92 -10.03 -3.68 -4.62
CA ARG A 92 -10.57 -4.63 -3.65
C ARG A 92 -10.87 -5.95 -4.32
N TYR A 93 -10.47 -7.02 -3.66
CA TYR A 93 -10.67 -8.38 -4.13
C TYR A 93 -11.29 -9.21 -3.01
N SER A 94 -12.11 -10.18 -3.38
CA SER A 94 -12.63 -11.19 -2.46
C SER A 94 -12.33 -12.57 -3.01
N CYS A 95 -11.89 -13.46 -2.13
CA CYS A 95 -11.83 -14.87 -2.41
C CYS A 95 -12.83 -15.62 -1.54
N THR A 96 -13.69 -16.43 -2.13
CA THR A 96 -14.61 -17.31 -1.42
C THR A 96 -14.18 -18.76 -1.63
N ILE A 97 -13.96 -19.47 -0.52
CA ILE A 97 -13.67 -20.90 -0.48
C ILE A 97 -14.97 -21.62 -0.16
N PHE A 98 -15.40 -22.55 -1.02
CA PHE A 98 -16.52 -23.44 -0.78
C PHE A 98 -15.98 -24.85 -0.46
N TYR A 99 -16.48 -25.47 0.59
CA TYR A 99 -16.04 -26.81 1.00
C TYR A 99 -17.13 -27.52 1.82
N MET A 100 -16.91 -28.80 2.12
CA MET A 100 -17.79 -29.59 2.98
C MET A 100 -17.20 -29.72 4.39
N GLU A 101 -17.95 -29.27 5.39
CA GLU A 101 -17.59 -29.40 6.81
C GLU A 101 -18.52 -30.41 7.47
N HIS A 102 -18.01 -31.59 7.84
CA HIS A 102 -18.81 -32.68 8.42
C HIS A 102 -20.04 -33.07 7.57
N GLY A 103 -19.94 -32.96 6.24
CA GLY A 103 -21.03 -33.25 5.31
C GLY A 103 -22.02 -32.10 5.08
N ILE A 104 -21.74 -30.92 5.65
CA ILE A 104 -22.55 -29.71 5.49
C ILE A 104 -21.78 -28.73 4.59
N PRO A 105 -22.41 -28.15 3.55
CA PRO A 105 -21.79 -27.09 2.76
C PRO A 105 -21.42 -25.88 3.62
N ALA A 106 -20.17 -25.47 3.54
CA ALA A 106 -19.62 -24.33 4.26
C ALA A 106 -18.89 -23.39 3.29
N SER A 107 -18.77 -22.13 3.66
CA SER A 107 -18.00 -21.17 2.87
C SER A 107 -17.24 -20.17 3.73
N GLN A 108 -16.08 -19.74 3.24
CA GLN A 108 -15.28 -18.70 3.87
C GLN A 108 -14.82 -17.67 2.86
N THR A 109 -15.12 -16.41 3.13
CA THR A 109 -14.76 -15.28 2.26
C THR A 109 -13.64 -14.48 2.90
N PHE A 110 -12.62 -14.14 2.12
CA PHE A 110 -11.48 -13.32 2.50
C PHE A 110 -11.40 -12.07 1.65
N HIS A 111 -11.36 -10.91 2.31
CA HIS A 111 -11.31 -9.61 1.63
C HIS A 111 -9.91 -9.00 1.64
N TYR A 112 -9.43 -8.63 0.46
CA TYR A 112 -8.12 -8.04 0.23
C TYR A 112 -8.24 -6.64 -0.34
N SER A 113 -7.32 -5.76 0.07
CA SER A 113 -7.10 -4.47 -0.60
C SER A 113 -5.70 -4.48 -1.20
N ILE A 114 -5.62 -4.50 -2.52
CA ILE A 114 -4.38 -4.61 -3.27
C ILE A 114 -3.96 -3.22 -3.76
N LEU A 115 -2.73 -2.83 -3.46
CA LEU A 115 -2.14 -1.54 -3.80
C LEU A 115 -0.88 -1.75 -4.65
N GLY A 116 -0.92 -1.25 -5.88
CA GLY A 116 0.24 -1.15 -6.75
C GLY A 116 1.20 -0.05 -6.33
N TYR A 117 2.50 -0.34 -6.28
CA TYR A 117 3.54 0.68 -6.07
C TYR A 117 4.56 0.68 -7.22
N HIS A 118 4.98 1.87 -7.65
CA HIS A 118 5.84 2.05 -8.84
C HIS A 118 7.32 2.24 -8.52
N VAL A 119 7.62 2.75 -7.32
CA VAL A 119 8.97 3.17 -6.96
C VAL A 119 9.59 2.09 -6.09
N LEU A 120 10.65 1.47 -6.57
CA LEU A 120 11.59 0.74 -5.74
C LEU A 120 12.22 1.77 -4.80
N GLY A 121 11.98 1.63 -3.48
CA GLY A 121 12.46 2.58 -2.48
C GLY A 121 11.43 3.63 -2.05
N GLY A 122 11.91 4.83 -1.69
CA GLY A 122 11.12 5.97 -1.25
C GLY A 122 10.90 7.00 -2.36
N LEU A 123 9.95 7.91 -2.13
CA LEU A 123 9.82 9.15 -2.89
C LEU A 123 10.72 10.20 -2.23
N ASP A 124 11.76 10.62 -2.95
CA ASP A 124 12.54 11.80 -2.58
C ASP A 124 11.76 13.07 -2.94
N THR A 125 11.55 13.92 -1.95
CA THR A 125 10.86 15.19 -2.11
C THR A 125 11.58 16.30 -1.37
N VAL A 126 11.36 17.53 -1.84
CA VAL A 126 12.00 18.73 -1.31
C VAL A 126 10.91 19.68 -0.83
N LEU A 127 10.98 20.05 0.45
CA LEU A 127 10.11 21.04 1.05
C LEU A 127 10.86 22.36 1.17
N LEU A 128 10.26 23.44 0.65
CA LEU A 128 10.83 24.78 0.70
C LEU A 128 9.99 25.66 1.63
N PHE A 129 10.63 26.21 2.65
CA PHE A 129 9.99 27.11 3.62
C PHE A 129 10.65 28.48 3.57
N GLN A 130 9.84 29.52 3.43
CA GLN A 130 10.31 30.90 3.52
C GLN A 130 10.44 31.32 4.97
N THR A 131 11.55 31.98 5.31
CA THR A 131 11.83 32.51 6.64
C THR A 131 12.61 33.82 6.53
N THR A 132 12.52 34.66 7.55
CA THR A 132 13.35 35.87 7.68
C THR A 132 14.58 35.64 8.53
N VAL A 133 14.72 34.45 9.13
CA VAL A 133 15.80 34.10 10.06
C VAL A 133 16.36 32.73 9.70
N CYS A 134 17.68 32.67 9.57
CA CYS A 134 18.46 31.49 9.19
C CYS A 134 19.50 31.18 10.28
N GLU A 135 19.07 31.22 11.55
CA GLU A 135 19.90 30.89 12.71
C GLU A 135 19.77 29.40 13.04
N ASP A 136 20.87 28.78 13.46
CA ASP A 136 20.94 27.33 13.73
C ASP A 136 19.93 26.88 14.80
N GLU A 137 19.75 27.65 15.87
CA GLU A 137 18.82 27.31 16.96
C GLU A 137 17.35 27.30 16.50
N TRP A 138 16.95 28.33 15.73
CA TRP A 138 15.59 28.42 15.20
C TRP A 138 15.32 27.37 14.13
N THR A 139 16.28 27.14 13.24
CA THR A 139 16.20 26.11 12.21
C THR A 139 16.08 24.72 12.84
N LYS A 140 16.88 24.43 13.88
CA LYS A 140 16.81 23.16 14.60
C LYS A 140 15.46 22.95 15.29
N ARG A 141 14.90 23.98 15.93
CA ARG A 141 13.56 23.91 16.53
C ARG A 141 12.49 23.66 15.48
N PHE A 142 12.56 24.36 14.35
CA PHE A 142 11.66 24.15 13.23
C PHE A 142 11.70 22.71 12.71
N LEU A 143 12.89 22.15 12.48
CA LEU A 143 13.06 20.78 12.01
C LEU A 143 12.52 19.75 13.02
N GLN A 144 12.69 19.98 14.32
CA GLN A 144 12.11 19.12 15.37
C GLN A 144 10.57 19.15 15.35
N ASP A 145 9.97 20.32 15.18
CA ASP A 145 8.53 20.47 15.08
C ASP A 145 7.96 19.83 13.80
N LEU A 146 8.67 20.01 12.68
CA LEU A 146 8.35 19.36 11.42
C LEU A 146 8.38 17.84 11.57
N GLN A 147 9.44 17.28 12.15
CA GLN A 147 9.55 15.83 12.40
C GLN A 147 8.42 15.31 13.28
N ARG A 148 8.00 16.07 14.30
CA ARG A 148 6.86 15.68 15.16
C ARG A 148 5.54 15.62 14.39
N LYS A 149 5.31 16.58 13.49
CA LYS A 149 4.12 16.61 12.61
C LYS A 149 4.15 15.45 11.61
N LEU A 150 5.31 15.17 11.02
CA LEU A 150 5.48 14.04 10.09
C LEU A 150 5.17 12.71 10.76
N ARG A 151 5.68 12.46 11.98
CA ARG A 151 5.36 11.25 12.77
C ARG A 151 3.86 11.05 13.01
N HIS A 152 3.11 12.14 13.20
CA HIS A 152 1.66 12.05 13.34
C HIS A 152 0.98 11.63 12.03
N MET A 153 1.52 12.06 10.88
CA MET A 153 1.04 11.65 9.57
C MET A 153 1.40 10.22 9.22
N GLU A 154 2.53 9.69 9.69
CA GLU A 154 2.93 8.29 9.47
C GLU A 154 1.82 7.30 9.88
N ILE A 155 1.23 7.52 11.05
CA ILE A 155 0.15 6.67 11.59
C ILE A 155 -1.10 6.76 10.71
N LYS A 156 -1.43 7.96 10.25
CA LYS A 156 -2.66 8.20 9.47
C LYS A 156 -2.56 7.67 8.04
N GLN A 157 -1.38 7.76 7.44
CA GLN A 157 -1.16 7.48 6.03
C GLN A 157 -0.42 6.17 5.78
N HIS A 158 -0.10 5.41 6.84
CA HIS A 158 0.64 4.15 6.76
C HIS A 158 1.91 4.26 5.88
N CYS A 159 2.69 5.32 6.10
CA CYS A 159 3.96 5.56 5.44
C CYS A 159 5.00 6.06 6.45
N LYS A 160 6.27 6.10 6.03
CA LYS A 160 7.41 6.54 6.83
C LYS A 160 8.05 7.77 6.20
N PHE A 161 8.42 8.71 7.05
CA PHE A 161 9.05 9.97 6.66
C PHE A 161 10.45 10.04 7.25
N GLN A 162 11.46 10.18 6.40
CA GLN A 162 12.85 10.34 6.82
C GLN A 162 13.39 11.67 6.32
N LEU A 163 13.75 12.56 7.25
CA LEU A 163 14.49 13.78 6.90
C LEU A 163 15.92 13.37 6.52
N ALA A 164 16.29 13.57 5.26
CA ALA A 164 17.61 13.25 4.73
C ALA A 164 18.60 14.38 5.03
N SER A 165 18.23 15.61 4.66
CA SER A 165 19.07 16.78 4.88
C SER A 165 18.23 18.05 5.04
N ALA A 166 18.84 19.09 5.60
CA ALA A 166 18.26 20.41 5.64
C ALA A 166 19.35 21.46 5.42
N SER A 167 19.05 22.45 4.58
CA SER A 167 19.93 23.57 4.30
C SER A 167 19.14 24.87 4.35
N CYS A 168 19.80 25.97 4.68
CA CYS A 168 19.20 27.29 4.72
C CYS A 168 20.07 28.26 3.93
N PHE A 169 19.47 28.96 2.97
CA PHE A 169 20.19 29.84 2.05
C PHE A 169 19.36 31.08 1.71
N PRO A 170 20.00 32.21 1.35
CA PRO A 170 19.29 33.43 0.97
C PRO A 170 18.45 33.19 -0.28
N SER A 171 17.25 33.77 -0.28
CA SER A 171 16.36 33.75 -1.43
C SER A 171 16.95 34.57 -2.59
N LEU A 172 16.67 34.16 -3.82
CA LEU A 172 17.06 34.91 -5.03
C LEU A 172 16.14 36.12 -5.29
N SER A 173 15.12 36.35 -4.46
CA SER A 173 14.30 37.56 -4.47
C SER A 173 15.09 38.77 -3.97
N ASN A 174 14.81 39.96 -4.51
CA ASN A 174 15.51 41.23 -4.23
C ASN A 174 15.40 41.75 -2.77
N HIS A 175 14.97 40.92 -1.82
CA HIS A 175 14.83 41.27 -0.42
C HIS A 175 15.98 40.64 0.38
N LEU A 176 16.86 41.51 0.91
CA LEU A 176 18.09 41.13 1.63
C LEU A 176 17.85 40.30 2.91
N ASP A 177 16.60 40.15 3.34
CA ASP A 177 16.21 39.50 4.60
C ASP A 177 15.29 38.28 4.39
N GLU A 178 15.19 37.75 3.15
CA GLU A 178 14.44 36.52 2.86
C GLU A 178 15.38 35.33 2.69
N PHE A 179 15.15 34.28 3.46
CA PHE A 179 15.87 33.01 3.40
C PHE A 179 14.90 31.86 3.08
N ILE A 180 15.44 30.80 2.51
CA ILE A 180 14.75 29.56 2.20
C ILE A 180 15.39 28.46 3.03
N VAL A 181 14.57 27.78 3.84
CA VAL A 181 14.93 26.50 4.44
C VAL A 181 14.47 25.40 3.48
N GLN A 182 15.43 24.71 2.89
CA GLN A 182 15.21 23.52 2.07
C GLN A 182 15.35 22.29 2.96
N VAL A 183 14.33 21.46 2.99
CA VAL A 183 14.33 20.18 3.70
C VAL A 183 14.14 19.06 2.68
N GLU A 184 15.12 18.18 2.59
CA GLU A 184 15.06 16.95 1.80
C GLU A 184 14.42 15.85 2.64
N LEU A 185 13.40 15.22 2.07
CA LEU A 185 12.56 14.25 2.73
C LEU A 185 12.40 13.02 1.85
N GLU A 186 12.70 11.86 2.40
CA GLU A 186 12.40 10.58 1.79
C GLU A 186 11.08 10.06 2.39
N VAL A 187 10.15 9.69 1.51
CA VAL A 187 8.84 9.14 1.88
C VAL A 187 8.72 7.71 1.39
N SER A 188 8.74 6.75 2.29
CA SER A 188 8.61 5.34 1.93
C SER A 188 7.28 4.76 2.42
N PRO A 189 6.57 3.95 1.62
CA PRO A 189 5.38 3.27 2.10
C PRO A 189 5.71 2.23 3.19
N PHE A 190 6.93 1.65 3.19
CA PHE A 190 7.29 0.51 4.05
C PHE A 190 8.47 0.78 5.00
N GLY A 191 8.94 2.03 5.12
CA GLY A 191 10.15 2.35 5.89
C GLY A 191 11.41 2.34 5.05
N PRO A 192 12.51 2.90 5.57
CA PRO A 192 13.75 3.03 4.81
C PRO A 192 14.36 1.68 4.47
N HIS A 193 15.08 1.61 3.35
CA HIS A 193 15.86 0.44 2.92
C HIS A 193 15.03 -0.85 2.72
N TRP A 194 13.71 -0.71 2.59
CA TRP A 194 12.81 -1.84 2.38
C TRP A 194 13.09 -2.58 1.06
N ASP A 195 13.79 -1.92 0.14
CA ASP A 195 14.18 -2.38 -1.18
C ASP A 195 15.64 -2.85 -1.31
N GLU A 196 16.54 -2.48 -0.40
CA GLU A 196 17.98 -2.76 -0.50
C GLU A 196 18.35 -4.25 -0.51
N HIS A 197 17.52 -5.10 0.10
CA HIS A 197 17.77 -6.54 0.20
C HIS A 197 17.40 -7.30 -1.08
N CYS A 198 16.75 -6.64 -2.03
CA CYS A 198 16.18 -7.30 -3.21
C CYS A 198 17.03 -7.04 -4.45
N ASN A 199 18.34 -7.30 -4.37
CA ASN A 199 19.22 -7.38 -5.55
C ASN A 199 19.20 -8.80 -6.13
N SER A 200 18.08 -9.19 -6.73
CA SER A 200 17.98 -10.43 -7.52
C SER A 200 17.93 -10.09 -8.99
N GLN A 201 18.81 -10.69 -9.80
CA GLN A 201 18.75 -10.58 -11.27
C GLN A 201 17.53 -11.29 -11.88
N ASP A 202 16.80 -12.09 -11.08
CA ASP A 202 15.55 -12.74 -11.47
C ASP A 202 14.32 -12.00 -10.91
N MET A 203 13.42 -11.59 -11.82
CA MET A 203 12.14 -10.92 -11.54
C MET A 203 11.18 -11.73 -10.65
N GLU A 204 11.26 -13.07 -10.71
CA GLU A 204 10.44 -13.97 -9.89
C GLU A 204 10.88 -13.96 -8.41
N ARG A 205 12.19 -13.86 -8.15
CA ARG A 205 12.77 -13.77 -6.80
C ARG A 205 12.69 -12.37 -6.18
N LEU A 206 12.63 -11.33 -7.02
CA LEU A 206 12.36 -9.95 -6.58
C LEU A 206 11.00 -9.87 -5.86
N THR A 207 9.95 -10.45 -6.47
CA THR A 207 8.58 -10.42 -5.93
C THR A 207 8.46 -11.11 -4.56
N ASP A 208 9.10 -12.28 -4.38
CA ASP A 208 9.15 -13.01 -3.10
C ASP A 208 9.95 -12.27 -2.01
N CYS A 209 10.96 -11.51 -2.40
CA CYS A 209 11.80 -10.73 -1.49
C CYS A 209 11.01 -9.58 -0.85
N TYR A 210 10.22 -8.85 -1.64
CA TYR A 210 9.38 -7.76 -1.16
C TYR A 210 8.24 -8.23 -0.24
N HIS A 211 7.67 -9.42 -0.48
CA HIS A 211 6.61 -9.99 0.34
C HIS A 211 7.02 -10.16 1.82
N LYS A 212 8.26 -10.60 2.08
CA LYS A 212 8.78 -10.74 3.46
C LYS A 212 8.99 -9.41 4.16
N THR A 213 9.46 -8.38 3.45
CA THR A 213 9.73 -7.06 4.03
C THR A 213 8.44 -6.30 4.35
N VAL A 214 7.42 -6.42 3.50
CA VAL A 214 6.09 -5.84 3.74
C VAL A 214 5.44 -6.48 4.98
N GLN A 215 5.52 -7.80 5.15
CA GLN A 215 5.00 -8.50 6.34
C GLN A 215 5.70 -8.08 7.65
N HIS A 216 6.93 -7.58 7.59
CA HIS A 216 7.69 -7.20 8.78
C HIS A 216 7.44 -5.74 9.23
N ASN A 217 6.92 -4.90 8.32
CA ASN A 217 6.76 -3.45 8.55
C ASN A 217 5.28 -2.99 8.59
N LEU A 218 4.34 -3.91 8.40
CA LEU A 218 2.93 -3.77 8.76
C LEU A 218 2.69 -4.17 10.22
#